data_AF-A0AAQ4F1X4-F1
#
_entry.id   AF-A0AAQ4F1X4-F1
#
_cell.length_a   1.000
_cell.length_b   1.000
_cell.length_c   1.000
_cell.angle_alpha   90.00
_cell.angle_beta   90.00
_cell.angle_gamma   90.00
#
_symmetry.space_group_name_H-M   'P 1'
#
loop_
_entity.id
_entity.type
_entity.pdbx_description
1 polymer ?
#
loop_
_entity_poly.entity_id
_entity_poly.type
_entity_poly.pdbx_seq_one_letter_code
_entity_poly.pdbx_strand_id
1 'polypeptide(L)'
;MAILDYATISLLATPSMAQLSGLDSYRALHDRIVSMRGELPQSVIYSERTLRQVVAGEVIIIMDATGNRVFVAPFCDALQPAFFHVSRQRVETADFRWYMNKRLDPRLVTAMDRRIRWLQEAAVPFMLPHEIFRKPATCFLDHSGGSGGRSAAGQYEVLHLEDLRAAFLVLLCSLAAALGVLLLELAAHKCCSCRQLEGKRILA
;
A
#
# COMPACT_ATOMS: atom_id res chain seq x y z
N MET A 1 2.39 -27.09 -4.50
CA MET A 1 3.22 -26.06 -3.84
C MET A 1 4.63 -26.17 -4.43
N ALA A 2 4.79 -25.70 -5.67
CA ALA A 2 5.99 -25.93 -6.47
C ALA A 2 6.08 -24.82 -7.53
N ILE A 3 6.71 -23.69 -7.20
CA ILE A 3 7.22 -22.69 -8.15
C ILE A 3 8.40 -21.99 -7.46
N LEU A 4 9.51 -22.67 -7.22
CA LEU A 4 10.76 -22.05 -6.72
C LEU A 4 12.03 -22.76 -7.25
N ASP A 5 11.91 -23.53 -8.34
CA ASP A 5 13.00 -24.39 -8.82
C ASP A 5 13.91 -23.76 -9.88
N TYR A 6 13.62 -22.54 -10.36
CA TYR A 6 14.40 -21.93 -11.47
C TYR A 6 14.87 -20.49 -11.25
N ALA A 7 14.53 -19.85 -10.14
CA ALA A 7 15.10 -18.55 -9.82
C ALA A 7 16.45 -18.73 -9.11
N THR A 8 17.50 -18.09 -9.63
CA THR A 8 18.82 -18.04 -8.97
C THR A 8 18.68 -17.12 -7.76
N ILE A 9 18.68 -17.71 -6.57
CA ILE A 9 18.22 -17.06 -5.34
C ILE A 9 19.31 -16.13 -4.74
N SER A 10 18.89 -14.92 -4.39
CA SER A 10 19.43 -14.02 -3.37
C SER A 10 20.60 -13.10 -3.66
N LEU A 11 20.35 -11.85 -3.31
CA LEU A 11 21.29 -10.75 -3.17
C LEU A 11 21.17 -10.16 -1.77
N LEU A 12 22.20 -10.32 -0.93
CA LEU A 12 22.24 -9.82 0.46
C LEU A 12 23.42 -8.85 0.66
N ALA A 13 23.15 -7.74 1.35
CA ALA A 13 24.12 -6.65 1.54
C ALA A 13 24.98 -6.75 2.82
N THR A 14 24.70 -7.67 3.74
CA THR A 14 25.40 -7.78 5.05
C THR A 14 25.34 -9.22 5.59
N PRO A 15 26.26 -9.65 6.49
CA PRO A 15 26.20 -10.96 7.14
C PRO A 15 24.82 -11.17 7.74
N SER A 16 24.13 -12.18 7.22
CA SER A 16 22.68 -12.27 7.36
C SER A 16 22.28 -12.62 8.79
N MET A 17 21.25 -11.97 9.33
CA MET A 17 20.60 -12.43 10.56
C MET A 17 20.04 -13.86 10.40
N ALA A 18 19.86 -14.34 9.17
CA ALA A 18 19.55 -15.73 8.86
C ALA A 18 20.64 -16.70 9.37
N GLN A 19 21.92 -16.30 9.41
CA GLN A 19 23.00 -17.09 10.00
C GLN A 19 22.81 -17.28 11.52
N LEU A 20 22.30 -16.25 12.21
CA LEU A 20 22.06 -16.26 13.65
C LEU A 20 20.68 -16.80 14.03
N SER A 21 19.85 -17.13 13.04
CA SER A 21 18.50 -17.63 13.27
C SER A 21 18.53 -19.04 13.88
N GLY A 22 17.63 -19.26 14.85
CA GLY A 22 17.38 -20.58 15.43
C GLY A 22 16.53 -21.49 14.55
N LEU A 23 16.00 -20.98 13.43
CA LEU A 23 15.09 -21.71 12.54
C LEU A 23 15.85 -22.37 11.38
N ASP A 24 15.65 -23.66 11.18
CA ASP A 24 16.33 -24.44 10.13
C ASP A 24 16.03 -23.94 8.71
N SER A 25 14.83 -23.40 8.47
CA SER A 25 14.47 -22.81 7.18
C SER A 25 15.31 -21.58 6.82
N TYR A 26 15.72 -20.79 7.81
CA TYR A 26 16.57 -19.61 7.60
C TYR A 26 18.01 -20.00 7.37
N ARG A 27 18.49 -21.02 8.09
CA ARG A 27 19.82 -21.59 7.86
C ARG A 27 19.92 -22.21 6.47
N ALA A 28 18.93 -22.99 6.06
CA ALA A 28 18.87 -23.56 4.71
C ALA A 28 18.85 -22.47 3.62
N LEU A 29 18.11 -21.37 3.85
CA LEU A 29 18.12 -20.20 2.96
C LEU A 29 19.52 -19.56 2.91
N HIS A 30 20.14 -19.33 4.07
CA HIS A 30 21.49 -18.79 4.18
C HIS A 30 22.53 -19.67 3.47
N ASP A 31 22.51 -20.97 3.70
CA ASP A 31 23.45 -21.91 3.07
C ASP A 31 23.27 -21.91 1.54
N ARG A 32 22.03 -21.78 1.07
CA ARG A 32 21.73 -21.58 -0.35
C ARG A 32 22.32 -20.27 -0.87
N ILE A 33 22.15 -19.15 -0.16
CA ILE A 33 22.77 -17.85 -0.51
C ILE A 33 24.29 -17.99 -0.65
N VAL A 34 24.94 -18.57 0.36
CA VAL A 34 26.40 -18.72 0.41
C VAL A 34 26.90 -19.63 -0.71
N SER A 35 26.26 -20.78 -0.93
CA SER A 35 26.66 -21.73 -1.98
C SER A 35 26.59 -21.14 -3.39
N MET A 36 25.66 -20.21 -3.63
CA MET A 36 25.53 -19.52 -4.93
C MET A 36 26.33 -18.22 -5.01
N ARG A 37 27.08 -17.84 -3.98
CA ARG A 37 27.77 -16.54 -3.88
C ARG A 37 26.80 -15.35 -4.04
N GLY A 38 25.62 -15.47 -3.44
CA GLY A 38 24.54 -14.47 -3.49
C GLY A 38 24.77 -13.24 -2.61
N GLU A 39 25.87 -13.16 -1.86
CA GLU A 39 26.21 -11.96 -1.10
C GLU A 39 26.92 -10.97 -2.01
N LEU A 40 26.18 -9.98 -2.53
CA LEU A 40 26.72 -8.95 -3.42
C LEU A 40 26.64 -7.57 -2.77
N PRO A 41 27.59 -6.66 -3.09
CA PRO A 41 27.52 -5.29 -2.60
C PRO A 41 26.31 -4.56 -3.20
N GLN A 42 25.74 -3.61 -2.44
CA GLN A 42 24.56 -2.84 -2.87
C GLN A 42 24.71 -2.19 -4.25
N SER A 43 25.91 -1.73 -4.59
CA SER A 43 26.20 -1.14 -5.92
C SER A 43 26.01 -2.13 -7.07
N VAL A 44 26.22 -3.41 -6.83
CA VAL A 44 25.99 -4.48 -7.81
C VAL A 44 24.51 -4.91 -7.79
N ILE A 45 23.92 -5.06 -6.61
CA ILE A 45 22.49 -5.40 -6.44
C ILE A 45 21.60 -4.42 -7.22
N TYR A 46 21.86 -3.13 -7.06
CA TYR A 46 21.10 -2.05 -7.70
C TYR A 46 21.74 -1.54 -8.98
N SER A 47 22.45 -2.41 -9.69
CA SER A 47 22.87 -2.13 -11.06
C SER A 47 21.72 -2.39 -12.02
N GLU A 48 21.66 -1.63 -13.12
CA GLU A 48 20.65 -1.85 -14.16
C GLU A 48 20.67 -3.28 -14.69
N ARG A 49 21.88 -3.86 -14.84
CA ARG A 49 22.07 -5.26 -15.25
C ARG A 49 21.32 -6.21 -14.32
N THR A 50 21.56 -6.11 -13.02
CA THR A 50 20.93 -6.99 -12.03
C THR A 50 19.43 -6.76 -11.95
N LEU A 51 18.97 -5.52 -12.02
CA LEU A 51 17.54 -5.21 -12.03
C LEU A 51 16.82 -5.76 -13.27
N ARG A 52 17.47 -5.77 -14.45
CA ARG A 52 16.94 -6.45 -15.64
C ARG A 52 16.83 -7.96 -15.43
N GLN A 53 17.77 -8.58 -14.72
CA GLN A 53 17.70 -10.00 -14.35
C GLN A 53 16.56 -10.27 -13.37
N VAL A 54 16.29 -9.35 -12.43
CA VAL A 54 15.12 -9.45 -11.54
C VAL A 54 13.83 -9.40 -12.34
N VAL A 55 13.72 -8.45 -13.27
CA VAL A 55 12.58 -8.30 -14.18
C VAL A 55 12.39 -9.55 -15.04
N ALA A 56 13.47 -10.17 -15.49
CA ALA A 56 13.44 -11.43 -16.24
C ALA A 56 13.08 -12.66 -15.38
N GLY A 57 12.95 -12.51 -14.05
CA GLY A 57 12.68 -13.62 -13.14
C GLY A 57 13.89 -14.52 -12.87
N GLU A 58 15.08 -14.11 -13.29
CA GLU A 58 16.31 -14.89 -13.14
C GLU A 58 16.89 -14.80 -11.74
N VAL A 59 16.70 -13.66 -11.07
CA VAL A 59 17.24 -13.40 -9.72
C VAL A 59 16.21 -12.76 -8.80
N ILE A 60 16.34 -13.01 -7.50
CA ILE A 60 15.49 -12.43 -6.45
C ILE A 60 16.36 -11.63 -5.48
N ILE A 61 15.95 -10.42 -5.17
CA ILE A 61 16.61 -9.58 -4.15
C ILE A 61 15.92 -9.83 -2.80
N ILE A 62 16.70 -10.18 -1.77
CA ILE A 62 16.22 -10.33 -0.40
C ILE A 62 16.76 -9.17 0.41
N MET A 63 15.93 -8.13 0.58
CA MET A 63 16.27 -6.96 1.40
C MET A 63 14.98 -6.29 1.91
N ASP A 64 15.12 -5.29 2.78
CA ASP A 64 13.99 -4.53 3.29
C ASP A 64 13.24 -3.81 2.15
N ALA A 65 11.91 -3.73 2.29
CA ALA A 65 11.06 -3.18 1.23
C ALA A 65 11.32 -1.69 1.00
N THR A 66 11.66 -0.93 2.05
CA THR A 66 11.88 0.51 1.97
C THR A 66 13.16 0.82 1.21
N GLY A 67 14.28 0.18 1.57
CA GLY A 67 15.56 0.30 0.87
C GLY A 67 15.42 -0.08 -0.60
N ASN A 68 14.78 -1.21 -0.90
CA ASN A 68 14.49 -1.63 -2.28
C ASN A 68 13.79 -0.54 -3.09
N ARG A 69 12.75 0.09 -2.55
CA ARG A 69 12.05 1.18 -3.26
C ARG A 69 12.96 2.38 -3.50
N VAL A 70 13.74 2.80 -2.50
CA VAL A 70 14.64 3.97 -2.61
C VAL A 70 15.67 3.74 -3.71
N PHE A 71 16.29 2.56 -3.76
CA PHE A 71 17.37 2.28 -4.71
C PHE A 71 16.90 1.89 -6.10
N VAL A 72 15.71 1.30 -6.25
CA VAL A 72 15.14 0.92 -7.56
C VAL A 72 14.42 2.08 -8.24
N ALA A 73 13.83 3.02 -7.49
CA ALA A 73 13.07 4.15 -8.05
C ALA A 73 13.76 4.90 -9.19
N PRO A 74 15.08 5.18 -9.15
CA PRO A 74 15.78 5.85 -10.25
C PRO A 74 15.76 5.08 -11.57
N PHE A 75 15.61 3.76 -11.54
CA PHE A 75 15.65 2.88 -12.71
C PHE A 75 14.25 2.55 -13.27
N CYS A 76 13.17 2.96 -12.61
CA CYS A 76 11.81 2.62 -13.05
C CYS A 76 11.52 3.07 -14.50
N ASP A 77 12.02 4.23 -14.92
CA ASP A 77 11.85 4.73 -16.28
C ASP A 77 12.56 3.84 -17.32
N ALA A 78 13.75 3.32 -16.99
CA ALA A 78 14.57 2.50 -17.88
C ALA A 78 14.10 1.04 -17.96
N LEU A 79 13.33 0.59 -16.97
CA LEU A 79 12.87 -0.80 -16.85
C LEU A 79 11.43 -1.00 -17.33
N GLN A 80 10.78 0.04 -17.87
CA GLN A 80 9.45 -0.10 -18.45
C GLN A 80 9.42 -1.13 -19.60
N PRO A 81 8.32 -1.90 -19.76
CA PRO A 81 7.05 -1.84 -19.02
C PRO A 81 7.03 -2.73 -17.76
N ALA A 82 8.18 -3.13 -17.22
CA ALA A 82 8.23 -4.10 -16.14
C ALA A 82 7.80 -3.53 -14.79
N PHE A 83 7.33 -4.44 -13.94
CA PHE A 83 6.97 -4.13 -12.57
C PHE A 83 7.67 -5.05 -11.58
N PHE A 84 8.05 -4.47 -10.44
CA PHE A 84 8.59 -5.20 -9.30
C PHE A 84 7.46 -5.60 -8.36
N HIS A 85 7.45 -6.88 -8.00
CA HIS A 85 6.58 -7.42 -6.96
C HIS A 85 7.36 -7.54 -5.64
N VAL A 86 6.83 -6.96 -4.57
CA VAL A 86 7.34 -7.17 -3.21
C VAL A 86 6.52 -8.27 -2.57
N SER A 87 7.19 -9.38 -2.19
CA SER A 87 6.53 -10.49 -1.52
C SER A 87 5.82 -10.03 -0.24
N ARG A 88 4.60 -10.54 -0.02
CA ARG A 88 3.85 -10.32 1.23
C ARG A 88 4.44 -11.08 2.42
N GLN A 89 5.18 -12.15 2.14
CA GLN A 89 5.81 -12.95 3.18
C GLN A 89 7.06 -12.23 3.68
N ARG A 90 7.01 -11.79 4.93
CA ARG A 90 8.18 -11.22 5.59
C ARG A 90 9.11 -12.35 5.98
N VAL A 91 10.32 -12.30 5.46
CA VAL A 91 11.43 -13.12 5.95
C VAL A 91 11.88 -12.58 7.30
N GLU A 92 11.92 -11.27 7.50
CA GLU A 92 12.33 -10.73 8.78
C GLU A 92 11.70 -9.37 9.05
N THR A 93 11.57 -9.03 10.33
CA THR A 93 11.26 -7.68 10.78
C THR A 93 12.50 -7.09 11.43
N ALA A 94 13.18 -6.20 10.71
CA ALA A 94 14.21 -5.35 11.29
C ALA A 94 13.55 -4.08 11.85
N ASP A 95 13.76 -3.82 13.13
CA ASP A 95 13.37 -2.54 13.72
C ASP A 95 14.46 -1.50 13.40
N PHE A 96 14.04 -0.33 12.90
CA PHE A 96 14.93 0.82 12.84
C PHE A 96 15.25 1.28 14.26
N ARG A 97 16.50 1.11 14.68
CA ARG A 97 17.00 1.55 15.98
C ARG A 97 18.01 2.68 15.82
N TRP A 98 17.92 3.65 16.71
CA TRP A 98 18.92 4.71 16.82
C TRP A 98 20.10 4.20 17.62
N TYR A 99 21.29 4.25 17.03
CA TYR A 99 22.54 3.99 17.74
C TYR A 99 23.13 5.32 18.18
N MET A 100 23.51 5.41 19.45
CA MET A 100 24.11 6.61 20.03
C MET A 100 25.39 6.24 20.77
N ASN A 101 26.32 7.19 20.85
CA ASN A 101 27.55 7.00 21.61
C ASN A 101 27.21 6.76 23.09
N LYS A 102 27.80 5.73 23.71
CA LYS A 102 27.61 5.44 25.14
C LYS A 102 28.02 6.58 26.07
N ARG A 103 28.88 7.48 25.61
CA ARG A 103 29.35 8.67 26.35
C ARG A 103 28.44 9.89 26.16
N LEU A 104 27.35 9.76 25.40
CA LEU A 104 26.39 10.85 25.23
C LEU A 104 25.74 11.15 26.59
N ASP A 105 25.52 12.44 26.88
CA ASP A 105 24.90 12.86 28.14
C ASP A 105 23.53 12.15 28.31
N PRO A 106 23.31 11.40 29.41
CA PRO A 106 22.04 10.72 29.66
C PRO A 106 20.82 11.66 29.63
N ARG A 107 21.01 12.95 29.96
CA ARG A 107 19.94 13.95 29.89
C ARG A 107 19.51 14.20 28.45
N LEU A 108 20.47 14.27 27.52
CA LEU A 108 20.19 14.43 26.10
C LEU A 108 19.50 13.18 25.54
N VAL A 109 19.95 11.99 25.91
CA VAL A 109 19.30 10.72 25.53
C VAL A 109 17.83 10.73 25.96
N THR A 110 17.57 11.08 27.22
CA THR A 110 16.20 11.16 27.77
C THR A 110 15.34 12.18 27.02
N ALA A 111 15.92 13.34 26.67
CA ALA A 111 15.21 14.37 25.91
C ALA A 111 14.88 13.91 24.48
N MET A 112 15.81 13.21 23.81
CA MET A 112 15.59 12.63 22.49
C MET A 112 14.48 11.58 22.51
N ASP A 113 14.51 10.65 23.47
CA ASP A 113 13.48 9.61 23.60
C ASP A 113 12.10 10.21 23.85
N ARG A 114 12.01 11.23 24.71
CA ARG A 114 10.75 11.96 24.95
C ARG A 114 10.24 12.63 23.69
N ARG A 115 11.12 13.23 22.89
CA ARG A 115 10.73 13.89 21.64
C ARG A 115 10.29 12.87 20.57
N ILE A 116 11.00 11.75 20.45
CA ILE A 116 10.63 10.67 19.53
C ILE A 116 9.26 10.10 19.90
N ARG A 117 9.01 9.85 21.19
CA ARG A 117 7.70 9.40 21.66
C ARG A 117 6.60 10.41 21.33
N TRP A 118 6.85 11.70 21.60
CA TRP A 118 5.89 12.75 21.24
C TRP A 118 5.58 12.77 19.74
N LEU A 119 6.59 12.62 18.86
CA LEU A 119 6.36 12.56 17.40
C LEU A 119 5.49 11.36 17.00
N GLN A 120 5.73 10.20 17.63
CA GLN A 120 4.92 9.00 17.40
C GLN A 120 3.48 9.19 17.89
N GLU A 121 3.28 9.75 19.08
CA GLU A 121 1.95 10.00 19.67
C GLU A 121 1.16 11.06 18.90
N ALA A 122 1.84 12.09 18.39
CA ALA A 122 1.24 13.13 17.58
C ALA A 122 1.00 12.71 16.11
N ALA A 123 1.34 11.47 15.75
CA ALA A 123 1.29 10.95 14.38
C ALA A 123 2.02 11.84 13.35
N VAL A 124 3.05 12.57 13.79
CA VAL A 124 3.85 13.43 12.92
C VAL A 124 4.85 12.52 12.18
N PRO A 125 4.80 12.45 10.84
CA PRO A 125 5.76 11.66 10.10
C PRO A 125 7.18 12.22 10.34
N PHE A 126 8.11 11.33 10.70
CA PHE A 126 9.49 11.74 11.00
C PHE A 126 10.21 12.29 9.76
N MET A 127 9.88 11.76 8.58
CA MET A 127 10.36 12.22 7.29
C MET A 127 9.18 12.21 6.32
N LEU A 128 9.12 13.21 5.45
CA LEU A 128 8.11 13.27 4.41
C LEU A 128 8.49 12.29 3.29
N PRO A 129 7.51 11.65 2.62
CA PRO A 129 7.81 10.68 1.56
C PRO A 129 8.72 11.22 0.44
N HIS A 130 8.56 12.48 0.06
CA HIS A 130 9.39 13.12 -0.97
C HIS A 130 10.82 13.44 -0.51
N GLU A 131 11.07 13.45 0.81
CA GLU A 131 12.43 13.59 1.36
C GLU A 131 13.18 12.25 1.31
N ILE A 132 12.45 11.14 1.46
CA ILE A 132 13.00 9.78 1.40
C ILE A 132 13.18 9.34 -0.06
N PHE A 133 12.16 9.59 -0.90
CA PHE A 133 12.11 9.17 -2.29
C PHE A 133 12.36 10.37 -3.20
N ARG A 134 13.59 10.50 -3.74
CA ARG A 134 13.93 11.54 -4.74
C ARG A 134 13.05 11.46 -6.00
N LYS A 135 12.63 10.25 -6.35
CA LYS A 135 11.67 9.96 -7.42
C LYS A 135 10.61 8.98 -6.89
N PRO A 136 9.34 9.11 -7.30
CA PRO A 136 8.34 8.12 -6.98
C PRO A 136 8.70 6.78 -7.63
N ALA A 137 8.60 5.69 -6.86
CA ALA A 137 8.91 4.34 -7.32
C ALA A 137 7.71 3.77 -8.12
N THR A 138 7.46 4.32 -9.31
CA THR A 138 6.27 4.02 -10.15
C THR A 138 6.21 2.59 -10.68
N CYS A 139 7.34 1.88 -10.68
CA CYS A 139 7.45 0.52 -11.18
C CYS A 139 7.21 -0.56 -10.10
N PHE A 140 6.69 -0.22 -8.93
CA PHE A 140 6.29 -1.21 -7.92
C PHE A 140 4.78 -1.45 -7.96
N LEU A 141 4.40 -2.73 -7.97
CA LEU A 141 3.00 -3.12 -7.78
C LEU A 141 2.69 -3.03 -6.29
N ASP A 142 2.24 -1.85 -5.87
CA ASP A 142 1.69 -1.62 -4.54
C ASP A 142 0.32 -2.29 -4.45
N HIS A 143 0.31 -3.60 -4.29
CA HIS A 143 -0.88 -4.29 -3.79
C HIS A 143 -1.08 -3.84 -2.33
N SER A 144 -1.89 -2.81 -2.18
CA SER A 144 -2.39 -2.12 -0.98
C SER A 144 -3.14 -3.03 0.00
N GLY A 145 -2.61 -4.21 0.34
CA GLY A 145 -3.22 -5.13 1.29
C GLY A 145 -2.23 -5.99 2.09
N GLY A 146 -0.93 -5.77 1.98
CA GLY A 146 0.05 -6.74 2.46
C GLY A 146 1.31 -6.16 3.07
N SER A 147 1.21 -5.77 4.33
CA SER A 147 2.31 -5.76 5.31
C SER A 147 3.19 -4.49 5.37
N GLY A 148 3.03 -3.73 6.47
CA GLY A 148 4.08 -2.84 6.99
C GLY A 148 3.55 -1.99 8.15
N GLY A 149 3.69 -2.44 9.39
CA GLY A 149 3.02 -1.82 10.54
C GLY A 149 3.39 -0.35 10.77
N ARG A 150 2.43 0.53 10.45
CA ARG A 150 2.02 1.77 11.15
C ARG A 150 1.12 2.51 10.17
N SER A 151 -0.13 2.74 10.59
CA SER A 151 -1.20 3.39 9.81
C SER A 151 -2.04 2.48 8.89
N ALA A 152 -2.66 1.44 9.48
CA ALA A 152 -3.98 0.96 9.03
C ALA A 152 -5.12 1.96 9.35
N ALA A 153 -4.78 3.16 9.85
CA ALA A 153 -5.71 4.23 10.20
C ALA A 153 -5.81 5.34 9.11
N GLY A 154 -5.28 5.12 7.91
CA GLY A 154 -5.25 6.16 6.88
C GLY A 154 -5.03 5.67 5.45
N GLN A 155 -5.39 4.42 5.13
CA GLN A 155 -5.56 4.04 3.72
C GLN A 155 -6.92 4.58 3.25
N TYR A 156 -6.94 5.86 2.90
CA TYR A 156 -8.02 6.40 2.09
C TYR A 156 -7.79 5.87 0.68
N GLU A 157 -8.52 4.82 0.31
CA GLU A 157 -8.72 4.51 -1.10
C GLU A 157 -9.30 5.79 -1.72
N VAL A 158 -8.63 6.34 -2.73
CA VAL A 158 -9.08 7.58 -3.37
C VAL A 158 -10.42 7.24 -4.02
N LEU A 159 -11.51 7.71 -3.41
CA LEU A 159 -12.86 7.45 -3.87
C LEU A 159 -13.00 8.04 -5.28
N HIS A 160 -13.11 7.17 -6.28
CA HIS A 160 -13.33 7.63 -7.64
C HIS A 160 -14.82 7.96 -7.82
N LEU A 161 -15.12 8.92 -8.71
CA LEU A 161 -16.50 9.27 -9.05
C LEU A 161 -17.30 8.05 -9.58
N GLU A 162 -16.60 7.07 -10.13
CA GLU A 162 -17.18 5.81 -10.59
C GLU A 162 -17.76 4.98 -9.45
N ASP A 163 -17.11 4.96 -8.28
CA ASP A 163 -17.57 4.22 -7.09
C ASP A 163 -18.86 4.83 -6.51
N LEU A 164 -19.04 6.14 -6.69
CA LEU A 164 -20.24 6.87 -6.25
C LEU A 164 -21.41 6.77 -7.24
N ARG A 165 -21.20 6.19 -8.43
CA ARG A 165 -22.23 6.12 -9.48
C ARG A 165 -23.51 5.44 -9.00
N ALA A 166 -23.39 4.36 -8.24
CA ALA A 166 -24.54 3.65 -7.70
C ALA A 166 -25.37 4.53 -6.75
N ALA A 167 -24.70 5.32 -5.89
CA ALA A 167 -25.37 6.23 -4.99
C ALA A 167 -26.15 7.33 -5.74
N PHE A 168 -25.55 7.90 -6.80
CA PHE A 168 -26.24 8.87 -7.65
C PHE A 168 -27.45 8.28 -8.39
N LEU A 169 -27.34 7.05 -8.89
CA LEU A 169 -28.45 6.37 -9.56
C LEU A 169 -29.61 6.08 -8.61
N VAL A 170 -29.32 5.59 -7.39
CA VAL A 170 -30.34 5.38 -6.37
C VAL A 170 -31.05 6.69 -6.01
N LEU A 171 -30.29 7.79 -5.89
CA LEU A 171 -30.85 9.10 -5.60
C LEU A 171 -31.78 9.59 -6.72
N LEU A 172 -31.36 9.46 -7.98
CA LEU A 172 -32.19 9.79 -9.16
C LEU A 172 -33.46 8.94 -9.22
N CYS A 173 -33.37 7.63 -8.99
CA CYS A 173 -34.52 6.73 -8.96
C CYS A 173 -35.51 7.11 -7.86
N SER A 174 -35.01 7.47 -6.66
CA SER A 174 -35.85 7.89 -5.54
C SER A 174 -36.59 9.20 -5.83
N LEU A 175 -35.92 10.15 -6.49
CA LEU A 175 -36.52 11.42 -6.91
C LEU A 175 -37.61 11.19 -7.97
N ALA A 176 -37.33 10.33 -8.96
CA ALA A 176 -38.29 9.98 -10.00
C ALA A 176 -39.54 9.29 -9.43
N ALA A 177 -39.35 8.39 -8.46
CA ALA A 177 -40.45 7.74 -7.77
C ALA A 177 -41.31 8.73 -6.98
N ALA A 178 -40.70 9.66 -6.25
CA ALA A 178 -41.41 10.70 -5.50
C ALA A 178 -42.22 11.63 -6.42
N LEU A 179 -41.64 12.05 -7.55
CA LEU A 179 -42.34 12.81 -8.59
C LEU A 179 -43.51 12.02 -9.18
N GLY A 180 -43.33 10.72 -9.44
CA GLY A 180 -44.40 9.86 -9.93
C GLY A 180 -45.59 9.77 -8.96
N VAL A 181 -45.33 9.60 -7.67
CA VAL A 181 -46.37 9.58 -6.63
C VAL A 181 -47.10 10.92 -6.57
N LEU A 182 -46.38 12.04 -6.58
CA LEU A 182 -46.97 13.38 -6.57
C LEU A 182 -47.91 13.60 -7.78
N LEU A 183 -47.48 13.18 -8.97
CA LEU A 183 -48.28 13.31 -10.19
C LEU A 183 -49.54 12.44 -10.13
N LEU A 184 -49.43 11.22 -9.59
CA LEU A 184 -50.57 10.33 -9.38
C LEU A 184 -51.57 10.93 -8.38
N GLU A 185 -51.10 11.49 -7.28
CA GLU A 185 -51.96 12.18 -6.30
C GLU A 185 -52.67 13.39 -6.92
N LEU A 186 -51.95 14.22 -7.69
CA LEU A 186 -52.54 15.36 -8.40
C LEU A 186 -53.61 14.92 -9.41
N ALA A 187 -53.36 13.84 -10.16
CA ALA A 187 -54.33 13.29 -11.10
C ALA A 187 -55.56 12.73 -10.37
N ALA A 188 -55.37 11.97 -9.29
CA ALA A 188 -56.45 11.44 -8.46
C ALA A 188 -57.28 12.57 -7.84
N HIS A 189 -56.64 13.62 -7.31
CA HIS A 189 -57.31 14.77 -6.73
C HIS A 189 -58.15 15.54 -7.76
N LYS A 190 -57.63 15.74 -8.98
CA LYS A 190 -58.39 16.37 -10.07
C LYS A 190 -59.59 15.51 -10.50
N CYS A 191 -59.42 14.20 -10.66
CA CYS A 191 -60.52 13.30 -11.01
C CYS A 191 -61.61 13.25 -9.92
N CYS A 192 -61.23 13.19 -8.64
CA CYS A 192 -62.18 13.18 -7.53
C CYS A 192 -62.89 14.53 -7.35
N SER A 193 -62.20 15.66 -7.54
CA SER A 193 -62.80 17.00 -7.49
C SER A 193 -63.79 17.23 -8.64
N CYS A 194 -63.50 16.72 -9.85
CA CYS A 194 -64.45 16.77 -10.97
C CYS A 194 -65.72 15.95 -10.69
N ARG A 195 -65.60 14.75 -10.09
CA ARG A 195 -66.76 13.94 -9.68
C ARG A 195 -67.61 14.59 -8.60
N GLN A 196 -67.02 15.32 -7.65
CA GLN A 196 -67.78 16.07 -6.64
C GLN A 196 -68.56 17.27 -7.21
N LEU A 197 -68.07 17.88 -8.30
CA LEU A 197 -68.76 18.98 -9.00
C LEU A 197 -69.97 18.49 -9.82
N GLU A 198 -69.91 17.29 -10.43
CA GLU A 198 -71.08 16.68 -11.06
C GLU A 198 -72.15 16.25 -10.05
N GLY A 199 -71.75 15.69 -8.90
CA GLY A 199 -72.70 15.29 -7.85
C GLY A 199 -73.48 16.47 -7.22
N LYS A 200 -72.89 17.68 -7.17
CA LYS A 200 -73.57 18.89 -6.68
C LYS A 200 -74.51 19.53 -7.69
N ARG A 201 -74.36 19.29 -9.00
CA ARG A 201 -75.27 19.81 -10.04
C ARG A 201 -76.56 19.01 -10.20
N ILE A 202 -76.61 17.78 -9.69
CA ILE A 202 -77.81 16.92 -9.75
C ILE A 202 -78.74 17.16 -8.54
N LEU A 203 -78.26 17.89 -7.52
CA LEU A 203 -78.99 18.19 -6.27
C LEU A 203 -79.38 19.67 -6.13
N ALA A 204 -79.22 20.48 -7.18
CA ALA A 204 -79.71 21.86 -7.28
C ALA A 204 -80.69 21.96 -8.46
#